data_AF-A0AAW1LKY1-F1
#
_entry.id   AF-A0AAW1LKY1-F1
#
_cell.length_a   1.000
_cell.length_b   1.000
_cell.length_c   1.000
_cell.angle_alpha   90.00
_cell.angle_beta   90.00
_cell.angle_gamma   90.00
#
_symmetry.space_group_name_H-M   'P 1'
#
loop_
_entity.id
_entity.type
_entity.pdbx_description
1 polymer ?
#
loop_
_entity_poly.entity_id
_entity_poly.type
_entity_poly.pdbx_seq_one_letter_code
_entity_poly.pdbx_strand_id
1 'polypeptide(L)'
;MEYTTKLSCNLSFTVVLLVISLIMAKPSLAIEIASAPSPSSFDELKKCENGLGTTCGVSMYQYIFGNGVKVSKECCSRLLTVGKDCHDLLTQVTIIYKRLPEKQSKESHRKNGKVWELCKTVGHIYNYYSVLS
;
A
#
# COMPACT_ATOMS: atom_id res chain seq x y z
N MET A 1 -52.71 12.27 -40.01
CA MET A 1 -51.71 11.21 -39.74
C MET A 1 -50.49 11.85 -39.08
N GLU A 2 -50.60 12.25 -37.81
CA GLU A 2 -49.54 13.02 -37.11
C GLU A 2 -49.10 12.36 -35.78
N TYR A 3 -49.71 11.23 -35.42
CA TYR A 3 -49.47 10.53 -34.15
C TYR A 3 -48.46 9.37 -34.25
N THR A 4 -48.22 8.83 -35.44
CA THR A 4 -47.29 7.71 -35.66
C THR A 4 -45.83 8.15 -35.60
N THR A 5 -45.50 9.38 -36.02
CA THR A 5 -44.13 9.92 -36.03
C THR A 5 -43.63 10.33 -34.64
N LYS A 6 -44.53 10.80 -33.74
CA LYS A 6 -44.15 11.12 -32.35
C LYS A 6 -43.95 9.87 -31.49
N LEU A 7 -44.67 8.79 -31.78
CA LEU A 7 -44.60 7.55 -31.01
C LEU A 7 -43.31 6.76 -31.26
N SER A 8 -42.78 6.79 -32.48
CA SER A 8 -41.53 6.12 -32.85
C SER A 8 -40.27 6.76 -32.24
N CYS A 9 -40.19 8.09 -32.17
CA CYS A 9 -39.08 8.79 -31.51
C CYS A 9 -39.08 8.61 -29.98
N ASN A 10 -40.25 8.62 -29.34
CA ASN A 10 -40.36 8.40 -27.89
C ASN A 10 -40.01 6.96 -27.52
N LEU A 11 -40.47 5.97 -28.30
CA LEU A 11 -40.13 4.57 -28.07
C LEU A 11 -38.64 4.31 -28.32
N SER A 12 -38.04 4.96 -29.32
CA SER A 12 -36.58 4.87 -29.54
C SER A 12 -35.79 5.52 -28.41
N PHE A 13 -36.21 6.68 -27.92
CA PHE A 13 -35.49 7.40 -26.87
C PHE A 13 -35.60 6.70 -25.50
N THR A 14 -36.78 6.16 -25.17
CA THR A 14 -36.98 5.40 -23.92
C THR A 14 -36.21 4.08 -23.92
N VAL A 15 -36.17 3.36 -25.04
CA VAL A 15 -35.36 2.14 -25.17
C VAL A 15 -33.87 2.46 -25.02
N VAL A 16 -33.39 3.56 -25.62
CA VAL A 16 -31.98 4.00 -25.46
C VAL A 16 -31.65 4.36 -24.02
N LEU A 17 -32.53 5.09 -23.30
CA LEU A 17 -32.33 5.42 -21.89
C LEU A 17 -32.31 4.19 -20.97
N LEU A 18 -33.17 3.20 -21.24
CA LEU A 18 -33.22 1.94 -20.48
C LEU A 18 -31.95 1.11 -20.70
N VAL A 19 -31.43 1.06 -21.93
CA VAL A 19 -30.17 0.37 -22.25
C VAL A 19 -28.98 1.05 -21.56
N ILE A 20 -28.91 2.39 -21.56
CA ILE A 20 -27.82 3.13 -20.88
C ILE A 20 -27.82 2.88 -19.37
N SER A 21 -28.99 2.75 -18.76
CA SER A 21 -29.14 2.49 -17.32
C SER A 21 -28.60 1.10 -16.93
N LEU A 22 -28.71 0.11 -17.81
CA LEU A 22 -28.17 -1.23 -17.60
C LEU A 22 -26.63 -1.28 -17.73
N ILE A 23 -26.03 -0.40 -18.55
CA ILE A 23 -24.56 -0.33 -18.71
C ILE A 23 -23.87 0.27 -17.47
N MET A 24 -24.60 1.09 -16.69
CA MET A 24 -24.09 1.73 -15.47
C MET A 24 -24.22 0.85 -14.21
N ALA A 25 -24.91 -0.30 -14.29
CA ALA A 25 -24.91 -1.30 -13.24
C ALA A 25 -23.56 -2.05 -13.27
N LYS A 26 -22.51 -1.41 -12.73
CA LYS A 26 -21.24 -2.08 -12.43
C LYS A 26 -21.54 -3.30 -11.57
N PRO A 27 -21.11 -4.52 -11.94
CA PRO A 27 -21.00 -5.59 -10.97
C PRO A 27 -19.76 -5.31 -10.12
N SER A 28 -19.87 -4.38 -9.18
CA SER A 28 -18.91 -4.28 -8.07
C SER A 28 -19.43 -5.11 -6.91
N LEU A 29 -19.41 -6.43 -7.11
CA LEU A 29 -19.36 -7.36 -5.99
C LEU A 29 -17.95 -7.91 -5.92
N ALA A 30 -17.05 -7.12 -5.33
CA ALA A 30 -15.85 -7.65 -4.70
C ALA A 30 -16.11 -7.58 -3.19
N ILE A 31 -16.78 -8.61 -2.66
CA ILE A 31 -16.76 -8.87 -1.22
C ILE A 31 -15.40 -9.50 -0.91
N GLU A 32 -14.67 -8.88 0.01
CA GLU A 32 -13.38 -9.30 0.54
C GLU A 32 -13.33 -10.78 0.97
N ILE A 33 -12.25 -11.45 0.62
CA ILE A 33 -11.64 -12.42 1.52
C ILE A 33 -10.21 -11.94 1.69
N ALA A 34 -9.78 -11.69 2.94
CA ALA A 34 -8.37 -11.66 3.28
C ALA A 34 -7.81 -13.06 2.98
N SER A 35 -7.54 -13.32 1.70
CA SER A 35 -6.85 -14.53 1.25
C SER A 35 -5.53 -14.55 1.99
N ALA A 36 -5.26 -15.68 2.67
CA ALA A 36 -3.96 -15.94 3.24
C ALA A 36 -2.88 -15.56 2.21
N PRO A 37 -1.79 -14.91 2.63
CA PRO A 37 -0.73 -14.51 1.70
C PRO A 37 -0.38 -15.70 0.80
N SER A 38 -0.46 -15.50 -0.52
CA SER A 38 -0.05 -16.50 -1.52
C SER A 38 1.39 -16.94 -1.24
N PRO A 39 1.83 -18.13 -1.68
CA PRO A 39 3.22 -18.57 -1.53
C PRO A 39 4.23 -17.54 -2.04
N SER A 40 3.89 -16.84 -3.14
CA SER A 40 4.69 -15.71 -3.66
C SER A 40 4.83 -14.57 -2.65
N SER A 41 3.76 -14.20 -1.95
CA SER A 41 3.81 -13.13 -0.94
C SER A 41 4.50 -13.55 0.37
N PHE A 42 4.53 -14.85 0.70
CA PHE A 42 5.33 -15.34 1.83
C PHE A 42 6.82 -15.34 1.52
N ASP A 43 7.22 -15.75 0.31
CA ASP A 43 8.61 -15.69 -0.13
C ASP A 43 9.11 -14.25 -0.27
N GLU A 44 8.27 -13.34 -0.77
CA GLU A 44 8.55 -11.90 -0.80
C GLU A 44 8.73 -11.33 0.60
N LEU A 45 7.82 -11.64 1.53
CA LEU A 45 7.95 -11.24 2.92
C LEU A 45 9.27 -11.74 3.53
N LYS A 46 9.62 -13.00 3.31
CA LYS A 46 10.89 -13.59 3.79
C LYS A 46 12.11 -12.88 3.21
N LYS A 47 12.08 -12.52 1.92
CA LYS A 47 13.16 -11.75 1.29
C LYS A 47 13.30 -10.38 1.93
N CYS A 48 12.19 -9.70 2.19
CA CYS A 48 12.19 -8.40 2.87
C CYS A 48 12.76 -8.50 4.29
N GLU A 49 12.30 -9.48 5.08
CA GLU A 49 12.81 -9.71 6.44
C GLU A 49 14.31 -10.01 6.44
N ASN A 50 14.77 -10.90 5.57
CA ASN A 50 16.18 -11.29 5.49
C ASN A 50 17.07 -10.14 5.00
N GLY A 51 16.63 -9.39 3.99
CA GLY A 51 17.38 -8.27 3.44
C GLY A 51 17.50 -7.10 4.43
N LEU A 52 16.45 -6.83 5.20
CA LEU A 52 16.48 -5.80 6.24
C LEU A 52 17.32 -6.26 7.44
N GLY A 53 17.20 -7.53 7.82
CA GLY A 53 17.87 -8.14 8.96
C GLY A 53 17.21 -7.81 10.30
N THR A 54 17.34 -8.71 11.26
CA THR A 54 16.62 -8.66 12.55
C THR A 54 16.83 -7.37 13.32
N THR A 55 18.08 -6.92 13.48
CA THR A 55 18.40 -5.69 14.24
C THR A 55 17.71 -4.46 13.65
N CYS A 56 17.76 -4.30 12.33
CA CYS A 56 17.13 -3.18 11.67
C CYS A 56 15.61 -3.30 11.65
N GLY A 57 15.07 -4.51 11.45
CA GLY A 57 13.64 -4.79 11.58
C GLY A 57 13.09 -4.39 12.95
N VAL A 58 13.79 -4.74 14.04
CA VAL A 58 13.40 -4.33 15.41
C VAL A 58 13.44 -2.82 15.57
N SER A 59 14.48 -2.14 15.06
CA SER A 59 14.58 -0.68 15.11
C SER A 59 13.42 0.01 14.37
N MET A 60 13.09 -0.42 13.15
CA MET A 60 11.95 0.12 12.40
C MET A 60 10.63 -0.14 13.11
N TYR A 61 10.44 -1.36 13.60
CA TYR A 61 9.24 -1.74 14.32
C TYR A 61 9.04 -0.88 15.57
N GLN A 62 10.09 -0.61 16.35
CA GLN A 62 10.00 0.25 17.52
C GLN A 62 9.68 1.70 17.18
N TYR A 63 10.15 2.21 16.03
CA TYR A 63 9.81 3.55 15.55
C TYR A 63 8.34 3.63 15.13
N ILE A 64 7.87 2.65 14.34
CA ILE A 64 6.52 2.64 13.75
C ILE A 64 5.46 2.31 14.80
N PHE A 65 5.64 1.21 15.54
CA PHE A 65 4.63 0.66 16.43
C PHE A 65 4.90 0.90 17.92
N GLY A 66 6.09 1.40 18.28
CA GLY A 66 6.46 1.70 19.65
C GLY A 66 6.66 3.20 19.89
N ASN A 67 7.43 3.48 20.94
CA ASN A 67 7.84 4.81 21.37
C ASN A 67 9.31 5.10 20.99
N GLY A 68 9.90 4.26 20.13
CA GLY A 68 11.31 4.33 19.76
C GLY A 68 11.64 5.58 18.95
N VAL A 69 12.87 6.09 19.11
CA VAL A 69 13.22 7.46 18.66
C VAL A 69 14.17 7.54 17.47
N LYS A 70 14.95 6.51 17.13
CA LYS A 70 15.95 6.62 16.05
C LYS A 70 16.19 5.34 15.26
N VAL A 71 16.36 5.55 13.95
CA VAL A 71 16.80 4.57 12.96
C VAL A 71 18.26 4.90 12.60
N SER A 72 19.15 3.90 12.59
CA SER A 72 20.56 4.10 12.27
C SER A 72 20.82 4.30 10.78
N LYS A 73 21.98 4.88 10.42
CA LYS A 73 22.41 5.03 9.03
C LYS A 73 22.54 3.68 8.31
N GLU A 74 23.11 2.69 9.00
CA GLU A 74 23.25 1.32 8.47
C GLU A 74 21.87 0.73 8.15
N CYS A 75 20.91 0.87 9.06
CA CYS A 75 19.57 0.37 8.83
C CYS A 75 18.84 1.13 7.72
N CYS A 76 19.11 2.42 7.54
CA CYS A 76 18.64 3.14 6.36
C CYS A 76 19.25 2.63 5.06
N SER A 77 20.55 2.31 5.03
CA SER A 77 21.20 1.73 3.85
C SER A 77 20.57 0.38 3.46
N ARG A 78 20.36 -0.51 4.43
CA ARG A 78 19.67 -1.79 4.22
C ARG A 78 18.24 -1.59 3.76
N LEU A 79 17.51 -0.66 4.38
CA LEU A 79 16.13 -0.34 4.00
C LEU A 79 16.03 0.15 2.55
N LEU A 80 16.92 1.07 2.14
CA LEU A 80 16.97 1.56 0.76
C LEU A 80 17.36 0.45 -0.23
N THR A 81 18.18 -0.50 0.20
CA THR A 81 18.59 -1.66 -0.63
C THR A 81 17.43 -2.62 -0.88
N VAL A 82 16.64 -2.95 0.16
CA VAL A 82 15.45 -3.81 0.00
C VAL A 82 14.27 -3.08 -0.65
N GLY A 83 14.26 -1.75 -0.59
CA GLY A 83 13.31 -0.89 -1.27
C GLY A 83 12.03 -0.60 -0.49
N LYS A 84 11.26 0.35 -1.02
CA LYS A 84 10.05 0.89 -0.38
C LYS A 84 8.96 -0.17 -0.24
N ASP A 85 8.81 -1.04 -1.24
CA ASP A 85 7.77 -2.06 -1.24
C ASP A 85 7.97 -3.06 -0.10
N CYS A 86 9.22 -3.43 0.19
CA CYS A 86 9.52 -4.26 1.36
C CYS A 86 9.18 -3.55 2.68
N HIS A 87 9.48 -2.26 2.80
CA HIS A 87 9.15 -1.46 3.98
C HIS A 87 7.63 -1.40 4.22
N ASP A 88 6.87 -1.13 3.15
CA ASP A 88 5.42 -1.05 3.19
C ASP A 88 4.79 -2.43 3.49
N LEU A 89 5.30 -3.50 2.87
CA LEU A 89 4.84 -4.87 3.08
C LEU A 89 5.00 -5.30 4.54
N LEU A 90 6.20 -5.11 5.12
CA LEU A 90 6.48 -5.47 6.51
C LEU A 90 5.55 -4.73 7.49
N THR A 91 5.31 -3.44 7.23
CA THR A 91 4.36 -2.64 8.02
C THR A 91 2.93 -3.14 7.85
N GLN A 92 2.48 -3.39 6.63
CA GLN A 92 1.12 -3.85 6.33
C GLN A 92 0.83 -5.20 7.01
N VAL A 93 1.74 -6.15 6.88
CA VAL A 93 1.62 -7.47 7.52
C VAL A 93 1.56 -7.33 9.04
N THR A 94 2.38 -6.45 9.62
CA THR A 94 2.35 -6.19 11.07
C THR A 94 1.01 -5.60 11.52
N ILE A 95 0.44 -4.65 10.78
CA ILE A 95 -0.87 -4.05 11.05
C ILE A 95 -1.97 -5.13 11.05
N ILE A 96 -1.98 -5.98 10.02
CA ILE A 96 -2.95 -7.06 9.86
C ILE A 96 -2.81 -8.07 11.01
N TYR A 97 -1.59 -8.54 11.26
CA TYR A 97 -1.30 -9.53 12.30
C TYR A 97 -1.71 -9.05 13.69
N LYS A 98 -1.43 -7.79 14.01
CA LYS A 98 -1.83 -7.17 15.27
C LYS A 98 -3.30 -6.77 15.36
N ARG A 99 -4.04 -6.83 14.26
CA ARG A 99 -5.44 -6.37 14.16
C ARG A 99 -5.60 -4.94 14.70
N LEU A 100 -4.73 -4.03 14.23
CA LEU A 100 -4.73 -2.65 14.73
C LEU A 100 -6.03 -1.92 14.34
N PRO A 101 -6.65 -1.15 15.26
CA PRO A 101 -7.75 -0.27 14.92
C PRO A 101 -7.35 0.75 13.85
N GLU A 102 -8.32 1.21 13.05
CA GLU A 102 -8.09 2.12 11.93
C GLU A 102 -7.22 3.33 12.29
N LYS A 103 -7.48 3.98 13.43
CA LYS A 103 -6.68 5.12 13.91
C LYS A 103 -5.20 4.75 14.12
N GLN A 104 -4.92 3.58 14.69
CA GLN A 104 -3.55 3.12 14.93
C GLN A 104 -2.89 2.63 13.63
N SER A 105 -3.65 2.02 12.73
CA SER A 105 -3.19 1.66 11.38
C SER A 105 -2.76 2.91 10.59
N LYS A 106 -3.60 3.95 10.55
CA LYS A 106 -3.28 5.24 9.92
C LYS A 106 -2.02 5.87 10.49
N GLU A 107 -1.87 5.87 11.81
CA GLU A 107 -0.65 6.39 12.45
C GLU A 107 0.59 5.55 12.09
N SER A 108 0.46 4.22 12.02
CA SER A 108 1.54 3.32 11.63
C SER A 108 1.99 3.58 10.19
N HIS A 109 1.05 3.74 9.25
CA HIS A 109 1.38 4.13 7.87
C HIS A 109 2.09 5.49 7.78
N ARG A 110 1.64 6.47 8.56
CA ARG A 110 2.28 7.79 8.61
C ARG A 110 3.72 7.69 9.13
N LYS A 111 3.95 6.95 10.20
CA LYS A 111 5.30 6.71 10.74
C LYS A 111 6.17 5.89 9.79
N ASN A 112 5.60 4.90 9.10
CA ASN A 112 6.28 4.14 8.05
C ASN A 112 6.81 5.06 6.95
N GLY A 113 5.98 5.97 6.45
CA GLY A 113 6.40 6.99 5.47
C GLY A 113 7.52 7.89 6.00
N LYS A 114 7.45 8.32 7.27
CA LYS A 114 8.52 9.12 7.89
C LYS A 114 9.87 8.42 7.93
N VAL A 115 9.88 7.12 8.22
CA VAL A 115 11.12 6.32 8.20
C VAL A 115 11.71 6.31 6.78
N TRP A 116 10.86 6.12 5.77
CA TRP A 116 11.31 6.13 4.38
C TRP A 116 11.94 7.47 3.98
N GLU A 117 11.28 8.59 4.28
CA GLU A 117 11.81 9.93 3.99
C GLU A 117 13.10 10.24 4.77
N LEU A 118 13.17 9.84 6.04
CA LEU A 118 14.39 9.92 6.85
C LEU A 118 15.53 9.17 6.17
N CYS A 119 15.28 7.94 5.73
CA CYS A 119 16.31 7.10 5.16
C CYS A 119 16.79 7.56 3.79
N LYS A 120 15.93 8.12 2.93
CA LYS A 120 16.39 8.80 1.71
C LYS A 120 17.35 9.93 2.05
N THR A 121 16.98 10.79 2.99
CA THR A 121 17.79 11.95 3.40
C THR A 121 19.15 11.54 3.95
N VAL A 122 19.15 10.58 4.88
CA VAL A 122 20.38 10.07 5.53
C VAL A 122 21.23 9.22 4.57
N GLY A 123 20.59 8.44 3.70
CA GLY A 123 21.23 7.57 2.72
C GLY A 123 21.97 8.35 1.64
N HIS A 124 21.42 9.46 1.15
CA HIS A 124 22.14 10.34 0.22
C HIS A 124 23.42 10.91 0.86
N ILE A 125 23.36 11.30 2.13
CA ILE A 125 24.52 11.79 2.87
C ILE A 125 25.54 10.67 3.08
N TYR A 126 25.11 9.47 3.47
CA TYR A 126 26.01 8.34 3.70
C TYR A 126 26.71 7.88 2.41
N ASN A 127 25.97 7.75 1.31
CA ASN A 127 26.53 7.38 0.00
C ASN A 127 27.55 8.40 -0.50
N TYR A 128 27.33 9.69 -0.23
CA TYR A 128 28.31 10.74 -0.52
C TYR A 128 29.62 10.54 0.27
N TYR A 129 29.54 10.26 1.58
CA TYR A 129 30.73 10.02 2.40
C TYR A 129 31.46 8.71 2.06
N SER A 130 30.75 7.64 1.69
CA SER A 130 31.37 6.38 1.30
C SER A 130 32.07 6.41 -0.06
N VAL A 131 31.74 7.39 -0.92
CA VAL A 131 32.47 7.63 -2.19
C VAL A 131 33.75 8.43 -1.95
N LEU A 132 33.85 9.14 -0.81
CA LEU A 132 34.99 9.97 -0.45
C LEU A 132 36.02 9.28 0.45
N SER A 133 35.79 8.02 0.84
CA SER A 133 36.65 7.19 1.70
C SER A 133 37.15 5.98 0.95
#